data_AF-A0A075JXE2-F1
#
_entry.id   AF-A0A075JXE2-F1
#
_cell.length_a   1.000
_cell.length_b   1.000
_cell.length_c   1.000
_cell.angle_alpha   90.00
_cell.angle_beta   90.00
_cell.angle_gamma   90.00
#
_symmetry.space_group_name_H-M   'P 1'
#
loop_
_entity.id
_entity.type
_entity.pdbx_description
1 polymer ?
#
loop_
_entity_poly.entity_id
_entity_poly.type
_entity_poly.pdbx_seq_one_letter_code
_entity_poly.pdbx_strand_id
1 'polypeptide(L)'
;MISPQKISDFEEITMTRSKCSPAYLWVQLSDMERVIWGAVYAISNGTADSRARKADRLVRDLRMLERDRKGDLGPEHEAARAGHMIEFQDFETWYRVQLLIRRGHEFRYKGPSIEQTAMAYESYRRGMADFY
;
A
#
# COMPACT_ATOMS: atom_id res chain seq x y z
N MET A 1 24.82 -69.21 20.38
CA MET A 1 23.40 -68.83 20.33
C MET A 1 23.35 -67.31 20.35
N ILE A 2 23.08 -66.67 19.21
CA ILE A 2 23.13 -65.21 19.03
C ILE A 2 21.69 -64.72 18.88
N SER A 3 21.23 -63.87 19.81
CA SER A 3 19.90 -63.25 19.77
C SER A 3 19.87 -62.11 18.73
N PRO A 4 18.86 -62.07 17.84
CA PRO A 4 18.70 -60.96 16.91
C PRO A 4 18.08 -59.76 17.64
N GLN A 5 18.81 -58.64 17.64
CA GLN A 5 18.30 -57.35 18.11
C GLN A 5 17.23 -56.82 17.14
N LYS A 6 16.15 -56.34 17.75
CA LYS A 6 14.95 -55.78 17.12
C LYS A 6 15.31 -54.57 16.25
N ILE A 7 15.01 -54.66 14.97
CA ILE A 7 14.82 -53.52 14.07
C ILE A 7 13.34 -53.13 14.24
N SER A 8 13.07 -52.20 15.15
CA SER A 8 11.81 -51.48 15.22
C SER A 8 12.11 -50.07 15.70
N ASP A 9 11.26 -49.15 15.29
CA ASP A 9 11.28 -47.72 15.66
C ASP A 9 12.10 -46.82 14.69
N PHE A 10 12.01 -47.13 13.39
CA PHE A 10 12.08 -46.09 12.36
C PHE A 10 10.63 -45.72 11.96
N GLU A 11 9.84 -45.29 12.94
CA GLU A 11 8.61 -44.53 12.66
C GLU A 11 9.05 -43.14 12.18
N GLU A 12 9.33 -43.08 10.88
CA GLU A 12 9.63 -41.85 10.17
C GLU A 12 8.42 -40.93 10.28
N ILE A 13 8.55 -39.96 11.17
CA ILE A 13 7.66 -38.84 11.43
C ILE A 13 7.29 -38.22 10.08
N THR A 14 6.15 -38.64 9.55
CA THR A 14 5.46 -37.97 8.46
C THR A 14 4.86 -36.70 9.04
N MET A 15 5.74 -35.75 9.36
CA MET A 15 5.42 -34.35 9.54
C MET A 15 4.73 -33.93 8.25
N THR A 16 3.40 -33.93 8.30
CA THR A 16 2.53 -33.30 7.32
C THR A 16 2.91 -31.82 7.29
N ARG A 17 3.93 -31.49 6.49
CA ARG A 17 4.28 -30.12 6.11
C ARG A 17 3.08 -29.56 5.39
N SER A 18 2.15 -29.02 6.16
CA SER A 18 1.06 -28.19 5.68
C SER A 18 1.72 -27.09 4.88
N LYS A 19 1.66 -27.20 3.55
CA LYS A 19 2.24 -26.22 2.63
C LYS A 19 1.50 -24.92 2.90
N CYS A 20 2.14 -24.03 3.63
CA CYS A 20 1.59 -22.72 3.93
C CYS A 20 1.75 -21.90 2.64
N SER A 21 0.74 -21.95 1.78
CA SER A 21 0.71 -21.12 0.58
C SER A 21 0.75 -19.65 1.00
N PRO A 22 1.56 -18.80 0.32
CA PRO A 22 1.55 -17.37 0.58
C PRO A 22 0.13 -16.82 0.35
N ALA A 23 -0.29 -15.88 1.20
CA ALA A 23 -1.63 -15.31 1.13
C ALA A 23 -1.81 -14.44 -0.13
N TYR A 24 -0.70 -13.95 -0.69
CA TYR A 24 -0.68 -13.12 -1.89
C TYR A 24 0.22 -13.72 -2.97
N LEU A 25 -0.26 -13.74 -4.21
CA LEU A 25 0.59 -14.06 -5.35
C LEU A 25 1.45 -12.83 -5.69
N TRP A 26 2.74 -13.05 -5.96
CA TRP A 26 3.69 -11.97 -6.30
C TRP A 26 3.17 -11.05 -7.44
N VAL A 27 2.49 -11.62 -8.43
CA VAL A 27 1.93 -10.90 -9.58
C VAL A 27 0.76 -9.97 -9.19
N GLN A 28 0.11 -10.21 -8.06
CA GLN A 28 -0.99 -9.39 -7.54
C GLN A 28 -0.52 -8.24 -6.65
N LEU A 29 0.78 -8.14 -6.39
CA LEU A 29 1.37 -7.05 -5.63
C LEU A 29 1.71 -5.88 -6.57
N SER A 30 1.39 -4.65 -6.15
CA SER A 30 1.92 -3.42 -6.77
C SER A 30 3.43 -3.31 -6.55
N ASP A 31 4.11 -2.42 -7.26
CA ASP A 31 5.57 -2.28 -7.10
C ASP A 31 5.98 -1.86 -5.69
N MET A 32 5.22 -0.95 -5.05
CA MET A 32 5.43 -0.59 -3.65
C MET A 32 5.18 -1.78 -2.71
N GLU A 33 4.13 -2.55 -2.96
CA GLU A 33 3.82 -3.75 -2.17
C GLU A 33 4.93 -4.81 -2.30
N ARG A 34 5.51 -4.99 -3.50
CA ARG A 34 6.65 -5.91 -3.72
C ARG A 34 7.89 -5.47 -2.95
N VAL A 35 8.20 -4.17 -2.96
CA VAL A 35 9.34 -3.60 -2.22
C VAL A 35 9.16 -3.83 -0.73
N ILE A 36 7.99 -3.49 -0.18
CA ILE A 36 7.68 -3.68 1.25
C ILE A 36 7.71 -5.16 1.61
N TRP A 37 7.07 -6.01 0.82
CA TRP A 37 7.04 -7.46 1.05
C TRP A 37 8.47 -8.03 1.07
N GLY A 38 9.29 -7.68 0.08
CA GLY A 38 10.68 -8.12 -0.02
C GLY A 38 11.55 -7.64 1.15
N ALA A 39 11.42 -6.38 1.54
CA ALA A 39 12.14 -5.81 2.68
C ALA A 39 11.80 -6.51 4.00
N VAL A 40 10.51 -6.72 4.28
CA VAL A 40 10.06 -7.41 5.50
C VAL A 40 10.52 -8.87 5.49
N TYR A 41 10.43 -9.54 4.34
CA TYR A 41 10.90 -10.91 4.20
C TYR A 41 12.40 -11.02 4.51
N ALA A 42 13.20 -10.09 3.98
CA ALA A 42 14.65 -10.09 4.16
C ALA A 42 15.08 -9.79 5.61
N ILE A 43 14.42 -8.84 6.29
CA ILE A 43 14.79 -8.38 7.64
C ILE A 43 14.21 -9.28 8.74
N SER A 44 13.10 -9.98 8.46
CA SER A 44 12.46 -10.82 9.46
C SER A 44 13.31 -12.04 9.83
N ASN A 45 13.44 -12.32 11.13
CA ASN A 45 14.01 -13.58 11.62
C ASN A 45 12.98 -14.72 11.58
N GLY A 46 13.47 -15.94 11.37
CA GLY A 46 12.70 -17.19 11.42
C GLY A 46 12.78 -18.03 10.13
N THR A 47 11.92 -19.04 10.04
CA THR A 47 11.79 -19.88 8.83
C THR A 47 11.24 -19.07 7.66
N ALA A 48 11.49 -19.51 6.42
CA ALA A 48 10.94 -18.90 5.20
C ALA A 48 9.41 -18.63 5.29
N ASP A 49 8.64 -19.62 5.77
CA ASP A 49 7.19 -19.50 5.91
C ASP A 49 6.78 -18.47 6.96
N SER A 50 7.54 -18.36 8.06
CA SER A 50 7.26 -17.35 9.09
C SER A 50 7.55 -15.93 8.60
N ARG A 51 8.59 -15.77 7.77
CA ARG A 51 8.97 -14.49 7.14
C ARG A 51 7.97 -14.07 6.08
N ALA A 52 7.56 -15.00 5.21
CA ALA A 52 6.50 -14.77 4.22
C ALA A 52 5.19 -14.33 4.88
N ARG A 53 4.76 -14.98 5.98
CA ARG A 53 3.55 -14.58 6.72
C ARG A 53 3.64 -13.20 7.35
N LYS A 54 4.82 -12.76 7.80
CA LYS A 54 5.04 -11.40 8.31
C LYS A 54 4.92 -10.38 7.18
N ALA A 55 5.53 -10.67 6.03
CA ALA A 55 5.46 -9.83 4.84
C ALA A 55 4.02 -9.71 4.31
N ASP A 56 3.31 -10.83 4.20
CA ASP A 56 1.89 -10.87 3.81
C ASP A 56 1.03 -10.04 4.76
N ARG A 57 1.26 -10.16 6.08
CA ARG A 57 0.52 -9.37 7.08
C ARG A 57 0.74 -7.88 6.86
N LEU A 58 1.98 -7.43 6.63
CA LEU A 58 2.25 -6.01 6.43
C LEU A 58 1.62 -5.47 5.14
N VAL A 59 1.66 -6.24 4.04
CA VAL A 59 0.95 -5.86 2.80
C VAL A 59 -0.56 -5.74 3.04
N ARG A 60 -1.14 -6.67 3.80
CA ARG A 60 -2.56 -6.57 4.17
C ARG A 60 -2.85 -5.31 4.99
N ASP A 61 -2.02 -5.02 5.96
CA ASP A 61 -2.16 -3.84 6.83
C ASP A 61 -2.00 -2.55 6.00
N LEU A 62 -1.07 -2.52 5.05
CA LEU A 62 -0.94 -1.43 4.07
C LEU A 62 -2.21 -1.25 3.24
N ARG A 63 -2.80 -2.33 2.72
CA ARG A 63 -4.05 -2.26 1.95
C ARG A 63 -5.22 -1.75 2.79
N MET A 64 -5.29 -2.12 4.07
CA MET A 64 -6.31 -1.59 4.98
C MET A 64 -6.11 -0.09 5.19
N LEU A 65 -4.87 0.33 5.47
CA LEU A 65 -4.53 1.74 5.60
C LEU A 65 -4.83 2.52 4.32
N GLU A 66 -4.52 2.00 3.13
CA GLU A 66 -4.86 2.63 1.86
C GLU A 66 -6.36 2.71 1.62
N ARG A 67 -7.13 1.69 2.05
CA ARG A 67 -8.58 1.71 1.99
C ARG A 67 -9.17 2.80 2.88
N ASP A 68 -8.60 2.99 4.06
CA ASP A 68 -8.97 4.07 4.97
C ASP A 68 -8.48 5.44 4.44
N ARG A 69 -7.34 5.45 3.73
CA ARG A 69 -6.83 6.59 2.97
C ARG A 69 -7.62 6.92 1.71
N LYS A 70 -8.56 6.07 1.28
CA LYS A 70 -9.60 6.41 0.27
C LYS A 70 -10.68 7.34 0.84
N GLY A 71 -10.44 8.03 1.95
CA GLY A 71 -10.98 9.37 2.07
C GLY A 71 -10.54 10.15 0.83
N ASP A 72 -11.49 10.72 0.09
CA ASP A 72 -11.29 11.44 -1.17
C ASP A 72 -10.19 12.50 -0.99
N LEU A 73 -8.93 12.11 -1.20
CA LEU A 73 -7.78 13.00 -1.09
C LEU A 73 -8.06 14.08 -2.14
N GLY A 74 -8.16 15.31 -1.67
CA GLY A 74 -8.54 16.41 -2.54
C GLY A 74 -7.56 16.51 -3.71
N PRO A 75 -7.98 17.12 -4.83
CA PRO A 75 -7.15 17.21 -6.03
C PRO A 75 -5.73 17.70 -5.71
N GLU A 76 -5.59 18.64 -4.78
CA GLU A 76 -4.30 19.18 -4.35
C GLU A 76 -3.29 18.11 -3.87
N HIS A 77 -3.76 17.06 -3.21
CA HIS A 77 -2.91 15.95 -2.75
C HIS A 77 -2.47 15.04 -3.90
N GLU A 78 -3.34 14.82 -4.90
CA GLU A 78 -2.98 14.06 -6.10
C GLU A 78 -1.96 14.80 -6.95
N ALA A 79 -2.12 16.11 -7.12
CA ALA A 79 -1.13 16.94 -7.80
C ALA A 79 0.23 16.90 -7.09
N ALA A 80 0.25 17.00 -5.76
CA ALA A 80 1.48 16.94 -4.98
C ALA A 80 2.16 15.58 -5.12
N ARG A 81 1.39 14.48 -5.05
CA ARG A 81 1.91 13.12 -5.21
C ARG A 81 2.46 12.85 -6.61
N ALA A 82 1.89 13.47 -7.63
CA ALA A 82 2.39 13.37 -9.00
C ALA A 82 3.74 14.08 -9.20
N GLY A 83 4.17 14.93 -8.26
CA GLY A 83 5.46 15.60 -8.28
C GLY A 83 5.60 16.69 -9.36
N HIS A 84 4.50 17.11 -9.97
CA HIS A 84 4.51 18.21 -10.93
C HIS A 84 4.68 19.52 -10.18
N MET A 85 5.62 20.38 -10.61
CA MET A 85 5.68 21.77 -10.14
C MET A 85 4.69 22.62 -10.94
N ILE A 86 3.67 23.12 -10.26
CA ILE A 86 2.58 23.90 -10.84
C ILE A 86 2.54 25.24 -10.09
N GLU A 87 2.59 26.34 -10.83
CA GLU A 87 2.44 27.68 -10.28
C GLU A 87 0.97 27.95 -9.93
N PHE A 88 0.71 28.91 -9.03
CA PHE A 88 -0.64 29.16 -8.52
C PHE A 88 -1.68 29.41 -9.64
N GLN A 89 -1.30 30.13 -10.69
CA GLN A 89 -2.19 30.46 -11.81
C GLN A 89 -2.64 29.22 -12.60
N ASP A 90 -1.71 28.30 -12.85
CA ASP A 90 -2.00 27.04 -13.55
C ASP A 90 -2.78 26.09 -12.62
N PHE A 91 -2.40 26.08 -11.34
CA PHE A 91 -3.06 25.28 -10.31
C PHE A 91 -4.52 25.70 -10.15
N GLU A 92 -4.84 26.98 -10.13
CA GLU A 92 -6.22 27.47 -10.01
C GLU A 92 -7.11 26.92 -11.13
N THR A 93 -6.64 27.03 -12.39
CA THR A 93 -7.39 26.56 -13.55
C THR A 93 -7.60 25.05 -13.49
N TRP A 94 -6.51 24.32 -13.22
CA TRP A 94 -6.53 22.87 -13.11
C TRP A 94 -7.44 22.38 -11.96
N TYR A 95 -7.34 23.00 -10.78
CA TYR A 95 -8.07 22.63 -9.57
C TYR A 95 -9.57 22.76 -9.75
N ARG A 96 -10.02 23.85 -10.38
CA ARG A 96 -11.43 24.07 -10.72
C ARG A 96 -11.97 23.01 -11.66
N VAL A 97 -11.20 22.63 -12.68
CA VAL A 97 -11.56 21.57 -13.62
C VAL A 97 -11.66 20.23 -12.90
N GLN A 98 -10.69 19.89 -12.04
CA GLN A 98 -10.72 18.64 -11.27
C GLN A 98 -11.93 18.55 -10.34
N LEU A 99 -12.22 19.62 -9.59
CA LEU A 99 -13.40 19.64 -8.74
C LEU A 99 -14.71 19.57 -9.54
N LEU A 100 -14.75 20.19 -10.73
CA LEU A 100 -15.91 20.06 -11.63
C LEU A 100 -16.06 18.63 -12.15
N ILE A 101 -14.98 17.94 -12.50
CA ILE A 101 -15.05 16.52 -12.92
C ILE A 101 -15.56 15.65 -11.78
N ARG A 102 -15.05 15.85 -10.56
CA ARG A 102 -15.43 15.05 -9.39
C ARG A 102 -16.85 15.33 -8.91
N ARG A 103 -17.22 16.60 -8.80
CA ARG A 103 -18.45 17.06 -8.12
C ARG A 103 -19.47 17.70 -9.06
N GLY A 104 -19.20 17.78 -10.36
CA GLY A 104 -20.10 18.43 -11.33
C GLY A 104 -21.45 17.74 -11.49
N HIS A 105 -21.57 16.49 -11.04
CA HIS A 105 -22.85 15.77 -10.97
C HIS A 105 -23.71 16.18 -9.75
N GLU A 106 -23.15 16.90 -8.78
CA GLU A 106 -23.89 17.39 -7.61
C GLU A 106 -24.75 18.59 -8.01
N PHE A 107 -26.07 18.50 -7.76
CA PHE A 107 -27.07 19.52 -8.13
C PHE A 107 -26.80 20.93 -7.58
N ARG A 108 -25.93 21.07 -6.56
CA ARG A 108 -25.61 22.35 -5.91
C ARG A 108 -24.12 22.70 -5.97
N TYR A 109 -23.35 22.09 -6.86
CA TYR A 109 -21.93 22.42 -6.97
C TYR A 109 -21.75 23.89 -7.33
N LYS A 110 -21.09 24.63 -6.43
CA LYS A 110 -20.53 25.95 -6.69
C LYS A 110 -19.03 25.77 -6.79
N GLY A 111 -18.42 26.33 -7.85
CA GLY A 111 -16.97 26.30 -8.01
C GLY A 111 -16.25 26.90 -6.79
N PRO A 112 -15.00 26.50 -6.52
CA PRO A 112 -14.25 26.99 -5.38
C PRO A 112 -14.03 28.50 -5.48
N SER A 113 -14.07 29.20 -4.34
CA SER A 113 -13.65 30.61 -4.28
C SER A 113 -12.14 30.74 -4.48
N ILE A 114 -11.67 31.97 -4.73
CA ILE A 114 -10.24 32.28 -4.82
C ILE A 114 -9.53 31.91 -3.51
N GLU A 115 -10.13 32.23 -2.36
CA GLU A 115 -9.60 31.87 -1.03
C GLU A 115 -9.50 30.36 -0.84
N GLN A 116 -10.53 29.60 -1.23
CA GLN A 116 -10.51 28.14 -1.16
C GLN A 116 -9.42 27.55 -2.07
N THR A 117 -9.24 28.13 -3.26
CA THR A 117 -8.20 27.73 -4.20
C THR A 117 -6.80 28.03 -3.65
N ALA A 118 -6.60 29.18 -3.02
CA ALA A 118 -5.34 29.53 -2.34
C ALA A 118 -5.03 28.58 -1.19
N MET A 119 -6.02 28.20 -0.37
CA MET A 119 -5.83 27.21 0.70
C MET A 119 -5.48 25.82 0.15
N ALA A 120 -6.13 25.40 -0.95
CA ALA A 120 -5.79 24.16 -1.63
C ALA A 120 -4.37 24.20 -2.20
N TYR A 121 -3.94 25.33 -2.75
CA TYR A 121 -2.58 25.51 -3.28
C TYR A 121 -1.52 25.42 -2.18
N GLU A 122 -1.74 26.04 -1.02
CA GLU A 122 -0.85 25.92 0.14
C GLU A 122 -0.75 24.46 0.61
N SER A 123 -1.85 23.72 0.57
CA SER A 123 -1.86 22.30 0.92
C SER A 123 -1.06 21.46 -0.09
N TYR A 124 -1.23 21.73 -1.40
CA TYR A 124 -0.41 21.16 -2.46
C TYR A 124 1.09 21.45 -2.27
N ARG A 125 1.45 22.70 -1.96
CA ARG A 125 2.85 23.10 -1.71
C ARG A 125 3.47 22.37 -0.52
N ARG A 126 2.70 22.21 0.56
CA ARG A 126 3.15 21.43 1.73
C ARG A 126 3.33 19.96 1.39
N GLY A 127 2.40 19.37 0.63
CA GLY A 127 2.51 17.99 0.16
C GLY A 127 3.73 17.73 -0.74
N MET A 128 4.18 18.74 -1.49
CA MET A 128 5.43 18.67 -2.27
C MET A 128 6.69 18.73 -1.40
N ALA A 129 6.63 19.39 -0.24
CA ALA A 129 7.76 19.56 0.67
C ALA A 129 7.97 18.39 1.65
N ASP A 130 6.92 17.59 1.89
CA ASP A 130 6.91 16.48 2.87
C ASP A 130 7.76 15.24 2.46
N PHE A 131 8.49 15.34 1.34
CA PHE A 131 9.38 14.29 0.82
C PHE A 131 10.87 14.48 1.19
N TYR A 132 11.20 15.42 2.09
CA TYR A 132 12.57 15.66 2.58
C TYR A 132 12.73 15.41 4.09
#